data_AF-A0A1J0VUY8-F1
#
_entry.id   AF-A0A1J0VUY8-F1
#
_cell.length_a   1.000
_cell.length_b   1.000
_cell.length_c   1.000
_cell.angle_alpha   90.00
_cell.angle_beta   90.00
_cell.angle_gamma   90.00
#
_symmetry.space_group_name_H-M   'P 1'
#
loop_
_entity.id
_entity.type
_entity.pdbx_description
1 polymer ?
#
loop_
_entity_poly.entity_id
_entity_poly.type
_entity_poly.pdbx_seq_one_letter_code
_entity_poly.pdbx_strand_id
1 'polypeptide(L)'
;MRRTMTGLFVCALALTGASAVAQADPAPLPLVSLTTIPDGWSQRTDLRPVLQVFADGKAVHRPDAVSKDRKADTDPKKVTGKVAPEVISAARTEIDAMRELDFGIPAGEGKGLQIIDLLPEDAAGDVHLVVYSPDATDGLNPEQQAARKRFADLYRKLVDAFTS
;
A
#
# COMPACT_ATOMS: atom_id res chain seq x y z
N MET A 1 18.07 31.22 -73.94
CA MET A 1 18.06 32.39 -73.03
C MET A 1 16.84 32.31 -72.14
N ARG A 2 17.07 32.41 -70.82
CA ARG A 2 16.22 32.88 -69.71
C ARG A 2 14.86 32.21 -69.42
N ARG A 3 14.89 31.50 -68.28
CA ARG A 3 13.81 31.05 -67.39
C ARG A 3 13.14 32.21 -66.65
N THR A 4 11.85 32.07 -66.35
CA THR A 4 11.10 32.70 -65.23
C THR A 4 10.40 31.52 -64.51
N MET A 5 10.79 31.12 -63.29
CA MET A 5 10.32 31.62 -61.97
C MET A 5 8.80 31.78 -61.92
N THR A 6 7.99 31.21 -61.03
CA THR A 6 8.16 30.54 -59.72
C THR A 6 6.80 29.91 -59.39
N GLY A 7 6.76 28.71 -58.81
CA GLY A 7 5.51 28.08 -58.36
C GLY A 7 5.81 27.05 -57.30
N LEU A 8 5.89 27.50 -56.05
CA LEU A 8 6.16 26.72 -54.86
C LEU A 8 5.00 25.72 -54.64
N PHE A 9 5.21 24.43 -54.90
CA PHE A 9 4.29 23.38 -54.49
C PHE A 9 4.62 22.98 -53.06
N VAL A 10 3.76 23.37 -52.13
CA VAL A 10 3.83 23.03 -50.71
C VAL A 10 3.51 21.54 -50.56
N CYS A 11 4.43 20.81 -49.90
CA CYS A 11 4.29 19.41 -49.54
C CYS A 11 3.09 19.18 -48.61
N ALA A 12 2.09 18.45 -49.08
CA ALA A 12 1.08 17.84 -48.22
C ALA A 12 1.44 16.36 -48.01
N LEU A 13 2.35 16.10 -47.07
CA LEU A 13 2.57 14.76 -46.52
C LEU A 13 1.46 14.48 -45.51
N ALA A 14 0.38 13.85 -45.98
CA ALA A 14 -0.64 13.27 -45.12
C ALA A 14 -0.08 12.01 -44.44
N LEU A 15 0.66 12.18 -43.34
CA LEU A 15 0.85 11.11 -42.37
C LEU A 15 -0.40 11.02 -41.50
N THR A 16 -1.32 10.13 -41.85
CA THR A 16 -2.30 9.60 -40.88
C THR A 16 -1.58 8.68 -39.92
N GLY A 17 -0.76 9.26 -39.04
CA GLY A 17 -0.22 8.57 -37.87
C GLY A 17 -1.35 8.37 -36.88
N ALA A 18 -2.03 7.22 -36.95
CA ALA A 18 -2.82 6.73 -35.85
C ALA A 18 -1.85 6.41 -34.70
N SER A 19 -1.54 7.42 -33.90
CA SER A 19 -0.87 7.25 -32.62
C SER A 19 -1.83 6.49 -31.73
N ALA A 20 -1.79 5.16 -31.78
CA ALA A 20 -2.31 4.32 -30.71
C ALA A 20 -1.50 4.69 -29.46
N VAL A 21 -2.06 5.58 -28.65
CA VAL A 21 -1.60 5.78 -27.28
C VAL A 21 -1.80 4.45 -26.59
N ALA A 22 -0.69 3.74 -26.34
CA ALA A 22 -0.70 2.59 -25.45
C ALA A 22 -1.10 3.11 -24.07
N GLN A 23 -2.38 3.05 -23.77
CA GLN A 23 -2.90 3.33 -22.45
C GLN A 23 -2.43 2.17 -21.58
N ALA A 24 -1.41 2.39 -20.75
CA ALA A 24 -1.02 1.41 -19.76
C ALA A 24 -2.22 1.20 -18.84
N ASP A 25 -2.70 -0.04 -18.76
CA ASP A 25 -3.71 -0.38 -17.77
C ASP A 25 -3.18 -0.02 -16.39
N PRO A 26 -3.99 0.64 -15.54
CA PRO A 26 -3.57 0.98 -14.20
C PRO A 26 -3.15 -0.31 -13.49
N ALA A 27 -1.99 -0.27 -12.82
CA ALA A 27 -1.54 -1.39 -12.03
C ALA A 27 -2.64 -1.75 -11.01
N PRO A 28 -2.94 -3.04 -10.81
CA PRO A 28 -3.97 -3.45 -9.88
C PRO A 28 -3.65 -2.90 -8.48
N LEU A 29 -4.67 -2.37 -7.80
CA LEU A 29 -4.54 -1.91 -6.43
C LEU A 29 -4.51 -3.12 -5.48
N PRO A 30 -3.72 -3.07 -4.39
CA PRO A 30 -3.77 -4.11 -3.38
C PRO A 30 -5.11 -4.07 -2.66
N LEU A 31 -5.71 -5.23 -2.44
CA LEU A 31 -6.91 -5.38 -1.62
C LEU A 31 -6.61 -5.13 -0.14
N VAL A 32 -5.47 -5.63 0.35
CA VAL A 32 -5.00 -5.38 1.72
C VAL A 32 -3.57 -4.87 1.69
N SER A 33 -3.29 -3.83 2.46
CA SER A 33 -1.95 -3.26 2.63
C SER A 33 -1.60 -3.16 4.12
N LEU A 34 -0.39 -3.61 4.48
CA LEU A 34 0.14 -3.54 5.84
C LEU A 34 1.31 -2.56 5.87
N THR A 35 1.14 -1.44 6.55
CA THR A 35 2.17 -0.40 6.65
C THR A 35 2.63 -0.26 8.09
N THR A 36 3.94 -0.17 8.27
CA THR A 36 4.55 0.24 9.54
C THR A 36 5.42 1.45 9.25
N ILE A 37 5.24 2.52 10.01
CA ILE A 37 6.14 3.67 10.05
C ILE A 37 6.85 3.63 11.41
N PRO A 38 8.12 3.22 11.47
CA PRO A 38 8.87 3.21 12.71
C PRO A 38 9.01 4.61 13.35
N ASP A 39 9.31 4.63 14.64
CA ASP A 39 9.67 5.86 15.35
C ASP A 39 10.82 6.60 14.62
N GLY A 40 10.70 7.91 14.52
CA GLY A 40 11.63 8.79 13.81
C GLY A 40 11.60 8.70 12.27
N TRP A 41 10.71 7.90 11.67
CA TRP A 41 10.67 7.69 10.22
C TRP A 41 9.59 8.48 9.49
N SER A 42 8.86 9.37 10.18
CA SER A 42 7.78 10.16 9.58
C SER A 42 8.19 11.05 8.40
N GLN A 43 9.48 11.39 8.30
CA GLN A 43 10.06 12.19 7.22
C GLN A 43 10.63 11.35 6.06
N ARG A 44 10.63 10.01 6.16
CA ARG A 44 11.14 9.15 5.09
C ARG A 44 10.18 9.11 3.90
N THR A 45 10.72 9.30 2.70
CA THR A 45 9.96 9.24 1.43
C THR A 45 10.00 7.86 0.76
N ASP A 46 10.84 6.97 1.27
CA ASP A 46 11.08 5.62 0.75
C ASP A 46 10.31 4.53 1.52
N LEU A 47 9.34 4.94 2.35
CA LEU A 47 8.43 4.02 3.03
C LEU A 47 7.59 3.26 2.00
N ARG A 48 7.43 1.96 2.23
CA ARG A 48 6.55 1.08 1.46
C ARG A 48 5.84 0.14 2.42
N PRO A 49 4.65 -0.36 2.06
CA PRO A 49 3.97 -1.38 2.88
C PRO A 49 4.84 -2.62 3.05
N VAL A 50 4.86 -3.16 4.26
CA VAL A 50 5.51 -4.43 4.62
C VAL A 50 4.92 -5.56 3.78
N LEU A 51 3.59 -5.60 3.64
CA LEU A 51 2.88 -6.59 2.83
C LEU A 51 1.79 -5.90 2.01
N GLN A 52 1.63 -6.34 0.77
CA GLN A 52 0.48 -6.02 -0.07
C GLN A 52 -0.12 -7.33 -0.58
N VAL A 53 -1.43 -7.50 -0.44
CA VAL A 53 -2.18 -8.67 -0.92
C VAL A 53 -3.24 -8.19 -1.92
N PHE A 54 -3.31 -8.82 -3.07
CA PHE A 54 -4.24 -8.51 -4.15
C PHE A 54 -5.47 -9.42 -4.08
N ALA A 55 -6.56 -9.02 -4.75
CA ALA A 55 -7.82 -9.76 -4.73
C ALA A 55 -7.71 -11.21 -5.23
N ASP A 56 -6.75 -11.50 -6.12
CA ASP A 56 -6.48 -12.84 -6.65
C ASP A 56 -5.56 -13.68 -5.74
N GLY A 57 -5.20 -13.16 -4.57
CA GLY A 57 -4.33 -13.80 -3.59
C GLY A 57 -2.84 -13.69 -3.89
N LYS A 58 -2.43 -13.05 -4.99
CA LYS A 58 -1.02 -12.65 -5.16
C LYS A 58 -0.64 -11.68 -4.05
N ALA A 59 0.62 -11.72 -3.64
CA ALA A 59 1.13 -10.83 -2.61
C ALA A 59 2.57 -10.38 -2.90
N VAL A 60 2.92 -9.21 -2.39
CA VAL A 60 4.28 -8.65 -2.38
C VAL A 60 4.68 -8.37 -0.94
N HIS A 61 5.66 -9.10 -0.44
CA HIS A 61 6.26 -8.91 0.87
C HIS A 61 7.59 -8.15 0.75
N ARG A 62 7.82 -7.21 1.66
CA ARG A 62 9.01 -6.36 1.73
C ARG A 62 9.69 -6.53 3.08
N PRO A 63 10.53 -7.57 3.24
CA PRO A 63 11.01 -7.99 4.56
C PRO A 63 11.91 -6.96 5.26
N ASP A 64 12.52 -6.05 4.51
CA ASP A 64 13.38 -4.98 5.02
C ASP A 64 12.69 -3.59 5.01
N ALA A 65 11.37 -3.52 4.75
CA ALA A 65 10.62 -2.27 4.75
C ALA A 65 10.78 -1.47 6.05
N VAL A 66 10.91 -2.15 7.18
CA VAL A 66 11.09 -1.56 8.52
C VAL A 66 12.47 -1.82 9.13
N SER A 67 13.42 -2.34 8.35
CA SER A 67 14.75 -2.65 8.88
C SER A 67 15.53 -1.39 9.19
N LYS A 68 16.03 -1.24 10.43
CA LYS A 68 16.91 -0.13 10.83
C LYS A 68 18.22 -0.08 10.04
N ASP A 69 18.62 -1.21 9.45
CA ASP A 69 19.83 -1.32 8.63
C ASP A 69 19.59 -0.86 7.18
N ARG A 70 18.33 -0.69 6.76
CA ARG A 70 17.99 -0.18 5.43
C ARG A 70 18.25 1.33 5.38
N LYS A 71 19.26 1.71 4.59
CA LYS A 71 19.61 3.11 4.31
C LYS A 71 18.38 3.92 3.86
N ALA A 72 18.35 5.20 4.23
CA ALA A 72 17.38 6.15 3.70
C ALA A 72 17.46 6.20 2.16
N ASP A 73 16.34 6.57 1.54
CA ASP A 73 16.18 6.71 0.09
C ASP A 73 16.47 5.43 -0.73
N THR A 74 16.49 4.27 -0.06
CA THR A 74 16.73 2.98 -0.70
C THR A 74 15.43 2.18 -0.68
N ASP A 75 14.88 1.86 -1.85
CA ASP A 75 13.70 1.01 -1.94
C ASP A 75 13.94 -0.33 -1.23
N PRO A 76 12.97 -0.82 -0.42
CA PRO A 76 13.06 -2.13 0.19
C PRO A 76 13.01 -3.25 -0.86
N LYS A 77 13.58 -4.41 -0.50
CA LYS A 77 13.50 -5.64 -1.26
C LYS A 77 12.05 -6.05 -1.46
N LYS A 78 11.77 -6.70 -2.59
CA LYS A 78 10.44 -7.20 -2.94
C LYS A 78 10.51 -8.71 -3.14
N VAL A 79 9.63 -9.43 -2.46
CA VAL A 79 9.42 -10.87 -2.64
C VAL A 79 7.98 -11.07 -3.05
N THR A 80 7.76 -11.66 -4.22
CA THR A 80 6.42 -12.00 -4.71
C THR A 80 6.05 -13.38 -4.19
N GLY A 81 4.79 -13.55 -3.82
CA GLY A 81 4.25 -14.79 -3.30
C GLY A 81 2.73 -14.77 -3.32
N LYS A 82 2.13 -15.48 -2.38
CA LYS A 82 0.68 -15.60 -2.25
C LYS A 82 0.24 -15.60 -0.78
N VAL A 83 -1.02 -15.27 -0.58
CA VAL A 83 -1.77 -15.51 0.66
C VAL A 83 -3.00 -16.33 0.30
N ALA A 84 -3.32 -17.34 1.09
CA ALA A 84 -4.42 -18.23 0.79
C ALA A 84 -5.79 -17.51 0.85
N PRO A 85 -6.75 -17.80 -0.05
CA PRO A 85 -8.03 -17.10 -0.13
C PRO A 85 -8.83 -17.09 1.18
N GLU A 86 -8.77 -18.18 1.95
CA GLU A 86 -9.43 -18.31 3.25
C GLU A 86 -8.85 -17.36 4.30
N VAL A 87 -7.54 -17.08 4.24
CA VAL A 87 -6.89 -16.09 5.12
C VAL A 87 -7.33 -14.69 4.74
N ILE A 88 -7.44 -14.39 3.44
CA ILE A 88 -7.91 -13.09 2.94
C ILE A 88 -9.36 -12.85 3.36
N SER A 89 -10.24 -13.83 3.17
CA SER A 89 -11.65 -13.75 3.58
C SER A 89 -11.79 -13.52 5.09
N ALA A 90 -11.04 -14.27 5.90
CA ALA A 90 -11.02 -14.09 7.35
C ALA A 90 -10.47 -12.71 7.76
N ALA A 91 -9.44 -12.23 7.08
CA ALA A 91 -8.87 -10.91 7.35
C ALA A 91 -9.86 -9.79 7.05
N ARG A 92 -10.57 -9.84 5.91
CA ARG A 92 -11.62 -8.86 5.59
C ARG A 92 -12.69 -8.80 6.68
N THR A 93 -13.19 -9.97 7.09
CA THR A 93 -14.19 -10.08 8.15
C THR A 93 -13.70 -9.45 9.46
N GLU A 94 -12.44 -9.71 9.84
CA GLU A 94 -11.86 -9.15 11.06
C GLU A 94 -11.61 -7.63 10.94
N ILE A 95 -11.19 -7.13 9.78
CA ILE A 95 -11.01 -5.69 9.53
C ILE A 95 -12.35 -4.97 9.63
N ASP A 96 -13.39 -5.48 8.97
CA ASP A 96 -14.74 -4.93 9.04
C ASP A 96 -15.28 -4.94 10.47
N ALA A 97 -15.01 -6.00 11.24
CA ALA A 97 -15.39 -6.09 12.64
C ALA A 97 -14.62 -5.12 13.57
N MET A 98 -13.49 -4.58 13.11
CA MET A 98 -12.67 -3.61 13.87
C MET A 98 -12.90 -2.15 13.44
N ARG A 99 -13.64 -1.89 12.36
CA ARG A 99 -13.74 -0.55 11.72
C ARG A 99 -14.20 0.58 12.66
N GLU A 100 -15.07 0.28 13.63
CA GLU A 100 -15.63 1.26 14.57
C GLU A 100 -14.96 1.19 15.95
N LEU A 101 -13.92 0.35 16.12
CA LEU A 101 -13.24 0.23 17.40
C LEU A 101 -12.32 1.42 17.63
N ASP A 102 -12.34 1.93 18.84
CA ASP A 102 -11.34 2.89 19.30
C ASP A 102 -10.05 2.16 19.70
N PHE A 103 -8.97 2.41 18.97
CA PHE A 103 -7.64 1.91 19.32
C PHE A 103 -6.95 2.78 20.37
N GLY A 104 -7.50 3.95 20.70
CA GLY A 104 -6.92 4.92 21.60
C GLY A 104 -5.60 5.51 21.10
N ILE A 105 -5.15 6.54 21.79
CA ILE A 105 -3.81 7.12 21.61
C ILE A 105 -3.12 7.02 22.97
N PRO A 106 -2.08 6.18 23.11
CA PRO A 106 -1.39 6.01 24.38
C PRO A 106 -0.68 7.31 24.79
N ALA A 107 -0.41 7.46 26.09
CA ALA A 107 0.33 8.59 26.62
C ALA A 107 1.80 8.56 26.14
N GLY A 108 2.34 9.74 25.79
CA GLY A 108 3.70 9.91 25.29
C GLY A 108 3.75 10.14 23.77
N GLU A 109 4.75 10.91 23.33
CA GLU A 109 4.85 11.35 21.94
C GLU A 109 5.48 10.30 21.01
N GLY A 110 4.96 10.20 19.78
CA GLY A 110 5.77 10.02 18.57
C GLY A 110 6.32 8.64 18.21
N LYS A 111 5.92 7.53 18.85
CA LYS A 111 6.60 6.22 18.69
C LYS A 111 6.20 5.40 17.46
N GLY A 112 6.02 6.06 16.33
CA GLY A 112 5.63 5.43 15.07
C GLY A 112 4.15 5.03 15.01
N LEU A 113 3.78 4.30 13.95
CA LEU A 113 2.42 3.82 13.74
C LEU A 113 2.38 2.56 12.87
N GLN A 114 1.28 1.83 12.96
CA GLN A 114 0.93 0.73 12.06
C GLN A 114 -0.44 0.96 11.44
N ILE A 115 -0.60 0.52 10.19
CA ILE A 115 -1.82 0.67 9.41
C ILE A 115 -2.17 -0.67 8.76
N ILE A 116 -3.45 -1.03 8.81
CA ILE A 116 -4.06 -2.02 7.94
C ILE A 116 -5.08 -1.30 7.08
N ASP A 117 -4.83 -1.26 5.77
CA ASP A 117 -5.77 -0.74 4.79
C ASP A 117 -6.47 -1.91 4.10
N LEU A 118 -7.81 -1.87 4.07
CA LEU A 118 -8.66 -2.69 3.21
C LEU A 118 -9.23 -1.79 2.12
N LEU A 119 -8.89 -2.09 0.86
CA LEU A 119 -9.22 -1.30 -0.33
C LEU A 119 -9.93 -2.19 -1.36
N PRO A 120 -11.23 -2.48 -1.18
CA PRO A 120 -11.99 -3.23 -2.17
C PRO A 120 -12.15 -2.43 -3.47
N GLU A 121 -12.64 -3.10 -4.53
CA GLU A 121 -12.88 -2.42 -5.82
C GLU A 121 -13.93 -1.30 -5.70
N ASP A 122 -14.87 -1.43 -4.76
CA ASP A 122 -15.80 -0.37 -4.41
C ASP A 122 -15.22 0.50 -3.28
N ALA A 123 -14.75 1.71 -3.59
CA ALA A 123 -14.17 2.61 -2.58
C ALA A 123 -15.12 2.94 -1.39
N ALA A 124 -16.41 2.63 -1.49
CA ALA A 124 -17.36 2.75 -0.37
C ALA A 124 -17.07 1.76 0.78
N GLY A 125 -16.32 0.69 0.52
CA GLY A 125 -15.92 -0.33 1.48
C GLY A 125 -14.52 -0.12 2.06
N ASP A 126 -13.87 1.02 1.80
CA ASP A 126 -12.53 1.30 2.32
C ASP A 126 -12.53 1.34 3.85
N VAL A 127 -11.59 0.61 4.48
CA VAL A 127 -11.37 0.61 5.92
C VAL A 127 -9.89 0.87 6.20
N HIS A 128 -9.62 1.87 7.04
CA HIS A 128 -8.28 2.23 7.49
C HIS A 128 -8.18 2.05 8.99
N LEU A 129 -7.52 0.97 9.42
CA LEU A 129 -7.24 0.75 10.84
C LEU A 129 -5.86 1.32 11.15
N VAL A 130 -5.79 2.28 12.07
CA VAL A 130 -4.54 2.96 12.42
C VAL A 130 -4.28 2.80 13.91
N VAL A 131 -3.09 2.28 14.26
CA VAL A 131 -2.61 2.21 15.63
C VAL A 131 -1.38 3.08 15.79
N TYR A 132 -1.51 4.12 16.64
CA TYR A 132 -0.41 4.97 17.04
C TYR A 132 0.40 4.31 18.17
N SER A 133 1.72 4.45 18.10
CA SER A 133 2.67 3.94 19.11
C SER A 133 2.36 2.47 19.49
N PRO A 134 2.38 1.52 18.53
CA PRO A 134 1.81 0.17 18.68
C PRO A 134 2.31 -0.60 19.91
N ASP A 135 3.54 -0.33 20.36
CA ASP A 135 4.16 -0.99 21.52
C ASP A 135 3.81 -0.36 22.88
N ALA A 136 3.16 0.82 22.91
CA ALA A 136 2.82 1.55 24.14
C ALA A 136 1.38 1.28 24.58
N THR A 137 1.12 1.07 25.88
CA THR A 137 -0.23 0.83 26.42
C THR A 137 -0.65 1.80 27.52
N ASP A 138 0.26 2.68 27.94
CA ASP A 138 0.03 3.64 29.01
C ASP A 138 -1.14 4.57 28.67
N GLY A 139 -2.06 4.74 29.62
CA GLY A 139 -3.24 5.59 29.46
C GLY A 139 -4.39 4.95 28.66
N LEU A 140 -4.24 3.72 28.16
CA LEU A 140 -5.31 3.02 27.45
C LEU A 140 -6.23 2.25 28.40
N ASN A 141 -7.52 2.30 28.12
CA ASN A 141 -8.50 1.47 28.82
C ASN A 141 -8.45 0.00 28.35
N PRO A 142 -9.07 -0.96 29.07
CA PRO A 142 -9.02 -2.38 28.70
C PRO A 142 -9.58 -2.71 27.31
N GLU A 143 -10.61 -1.99 26.85
CA GLU A 143 -11.23 -2.21 25.53
C GLU A 143 -10.28 -1.80 24.40
N GLN A 144 -9.63 -0.64 24.53
CA GLN A 144 -8.60 -0.16 23.60
C GLN A 144 -7.41 -1.13 23.54
N GLN A 145 -6.95 -1.64 24.70
CA GLN A 145 -5.88 -2.64 24.75
C GLN A 145 -6.28 -3.93 24.02
N ALA A 146 -7.52 -4.40 24.19
CA ALA A 146 -8.04 -5.57 23.50
C ALA A 146 -8.16 -5.34 21.97
N ALA A 147 -8.66 -4.18 21.54
CA ALA A 147 -8.74 -3.81 20.13
C ALA A 147 -7.36 -3.78 19.47
N ARG A 148 -6.36 -3.18 20.14
CA ARG A 148 -4.97 -3.14 19.65
C ARG A 148 -4.34 -4.52 19.59
N LYS A 149 -4.66 -5.40 20.54
CA LYS A 149 -4.23 -6.80 20.49
C LYS A 149 -4.80 -7.51 19.26
N ARG A 150 -6.10 -7.34 18.96
CA ARG A 150 -6.72 -7.90 17.75
C ARG A 150 -6.05 -7.38 16.47
N PHE A 151 -5.80 -6.07 16.41
CA PHE A 151 -5.06 -5.45 15.31
C PHE A 151 -3.67 -6.10 15.13
N ALA A 152 -2.88 -6.19 16.20
CA ALA A 152 -1.52 -6.73 16.15
C ALA A 152 -1.51 -8.22 15.77
N ASP A 153 -2.47 -9.00 16.29
CA ASP A 153 -2.63 -10.40 15.94
C ASP A 153 -3.01 -10.59 14.47
N LEU A 154 -3.92 -9.78 13.94
CA LEU A 154 -4.28 -9.79 12.52
C LEU A 154 -3.10 -9.40 11.63
N TYR A 155 -2.40 -8.31 11.97
CA TYR A 155 -1.24 -7.82 11.23
C TYR A 155 -0.19 -8.93 11.08
N ARG A 156 0.18 -9.56 12.20
CA ARG A 156 1.13 -10.68 12.22
C ARG A 156 0.61 -11.89 11.44
N LYS A 157 -0.64 -12.28 11.63
CA LYS A 157 -1.24 -13.42 10.92
C LYS A 157 -1.16 -13.26 9.40
N LEU A 158 -1.38 -12.05 8.89
CA LEU A 158 -1.27 -11.77 7.45
C LEU A 158 0.17 -11.84 6.94
N VAL A 159 1.14 -11.33 7.69
CA VAL A 159 2.57 -11.47 7.35
C VAL A 159 3.00 -12.94 7.39
N ASP A 160 2.60 -13.69 8.42
CA ASP A 160 2.96 -15.10 8.58
C ASP A 160 2.29 -16.01 7.54
N ALA A 161 1.12 -15.61 7.03
CA ALA A 161 0.41 -16.35 5.99
C ALA A 161 0.99 -16.15 4.58
N PHE A 162 1.94 -15.22 4.41
CA PHE A 162 2.64 -15.04 3.15
C PHE A 162 3.54 -16.25 2.86
N THR A 163 3.39 -16.82 1.65
CA THR A 163 4.25 -17.89 1.15
C THR A 163 4.83 -17.51 -0.20
N SER A 164 6.16 -17.59 -0.35
CA SER A 164 6.90 -17.30 -1.59
C SER A 164 7.10 -18.53 -2.46
#